data_AF-A0AAQ2G5S5-F1
#
_entry.id   AF-A0AAQ2G5S5-F1
#
_cell.length_a   1.000
_cell.length_b   1.000
_cell.length_c   1.000
_cell.angle_alpha   90.00
_cell.angle_beta   90.00
_cell.angle_gamma   90.00
#
_symmetry.space_group_name_H-M   'P 1'
#
loop_
_entity.id
_entity.type
_entity.pdbx_description
1 polymer ?
#
loop_
_entity_poly.entity_id
_entity_poly.type
_entity_poly.pdbx_seq_one_letter_code
_entity_poly.pdbx_strand_id
1 'polypeptide(L)'
;VPDQGEHVMGQVGQVRERLRRLEGVLAPEAVAEAPLEERDVDDLVAAVDGLVADRDTLATLPERTLVLDSLRDHGLAELLEDLRDREVPTEALTAELELAWWQSALEAMISGDDFLAMMSGTDLAEVERGFRDLDRAHLERGGARLSAALAARWREALRTYRADAAVLRTLLKQGSPTVESLATITPELLQPLVPVVTTSPMALSEFPPEWRADVVVLLEADATALATAMGALTRAPQVVAFGDPVIGRPQSFQVSVDPTATAGPLRPLRSAHDALDEVLPTLPLRTVHRPLERRLVRLLSALAYDGALDALPTAGEATGRDRAVTAEYLPEGTGIPMTGGDVVESTNAEVARTVERVFEHIRDRPEQSLVVVTVSEQHARRVAAAVQATA
;
A
#
# COMPACT_ATOMS: atom_id res chain seq x y z
N VAL A 1 -11.99 62.19 70.53
CA VAL A 1 -12.01 61.28 69.36
C VAL A 1 -10.95 61.74 68.34
N PRO A 2 -9.64 61.62 68.61
CA PRO A 2 -8.58 61.97 67.64
C PRO A 2 -8.26 60.81 66.68
N ASP A 3 -8.65 59.59 67.06
CA ASP A 3 -8.22 58.32 66.44
C ASP A 3 -8.93 58.00 65.12
N GLN A 4 -10.11 58.59 64.86
CA GLN A 4 -10.88 58.33 63.64
C GLN A 4 -10.35 59.07 62.40
N GLY A 5 -9.74 60.24 62.58
CA GLY A 5 -9.21 61.05 61.47
C GLY A 5 -7.94 60.48 60.85
N GLU A 6 -7.01 59.98 61.69
CA GLU A 6 -5.82 59.26 61.23
C GLU A 6 -6.19 57.96 60.50
N HIS A 7 -7.23 57.27 60.97
CA HIS A 7 -7.70 56.04 60.33
C HIS A 7 -8.25 56.28 58.91
N VAL A 8 -9.09 57.32 58.73
CA VAL A 8 -9.66 57.66 57.41
C VAL A 8 -8.58 58.12 56.42
N MET A 9 -7.62 58.95 56.87
CA MET A 9 -6.50 59.38 56.03
C MET A 9 -5.61 58.21 55.61
N GLY A 10 -5.41 57.22 56.51
CA GLY A 10 -4.73 55.97 56.19
C GLY A 10 -5.46 55.13 55.14
N GLN A 11 -6.79 55.00 55.24
CA GLN A 11 -7.60 54.26 54.27
C GLN A 11 -7.61 54.91 52.89
N VAL A 12 -7.75 56.24 52.81
CA VAL A 12 -7.69 56.98 51.53
C VAL A 12 -6.32 56.83 50.87
N GLY A 13 -5.24 56.85 51.66
CA GLY A 13 -3.88 56.58 51.17
C GLY A 13 -3.75 55.19 50.54
N GLN A 14 -4.27 54.15 51.21
CA GLN A 14 -4.24 52.78 50.71
C GLN A 14 -5.07 52.58 49.43
N VAL A 15 -6.25 53.21 49.33
CA VAL A 15 -7.08 53.14 48.13
C VAL A 15 -6.37 53.79 46.94
N ARG A 16 -5.78 54.98 47.12
CA ARG A 16 -5.01 55.66 46.06
C ARG A 16 -3.82 54.83 45.58
N GLU A 17 -3.09 54.19 46.50
CA GLU A 17 -1.98 53.31 46.15
C GLU A 17 -2.45 52.11 45.29
N ARG A 18 -3.58 51.49 45.66
CA ARG A 18 -4.17 50.38 44.89
C ARG A 18 -4.65 50.81 43.52
N LEU A 19 -5.24 52.00 43.41
CA LEU A 19 -5.69 52.55 42.12
C LEU A 19 -4.52 52.82 41.18
N ARG A 20 -3.42 53.41 41.66
CA ARG A 20 -2.21 53.59 40.83
C ARG A 20 -1.60 52.28 40.37
N ARG A 21 -1.63 51.25 41.22
CA ARG A 21 -1.17 49.91 40.85
C ARG A 21 -2.05 49.28 39.77
N LEU A 22 -3.38 49.46 39.87
CA LEU A 22 -4.31 48.99 38.86
C LEU A 22 -4.12 49.73 37.54
N GLU A 23 -3.97 51.05 37.61
CA GLU A 23 -3.70 51.93 36.47
C GLU A 23 -2.47 51.50 35.66
N GLY A 24 -1.40 51.06 36.35
CA GLY A 24 -0.19 50.55 35.69
C GLY A 24 -0.33 49.20 34.97
N VAL A 25 -1.46 48.50 35.13
CA VAL A 25 -1.72 47.18 34.52
C VAL A 25 -2.82 47.24 33.46
N LEU A 26 -3.65 48.30 33.48
CA LEU A 26 -4.70 48.49 32.48
C LEU A 26 -4.13 48.94 31.14
N ALA A 27 -4.84 48.59 30.06
CA ALA A 27 -4.49 49.03 28.71
C ALA A 27 -4.55 50.58 28.62
N PRO A 28 -3.67 51.23 27.84
CA PRO A 28 -3.63 52.70 27.73
C PRO A 28 -4.97 53.33 27.40
N GLU A 29 -5.80 52.65 26.61
CA GLU A 29 -7.13 53.10 26.19
C GLU A 29 -8.11 53.16 27.36
N ALA A 30 -7.94 52.32 28.39
CA ALA A 30 -8.81 52.29 29.57
C ALA A 30 -8.53 53.46 30.55
N VAL A 31 -7.36 54.10 30.42
CA VAL A 31 -6.86 55.20 31.28
C VAL A 31 -6.75 56.53 30.52
N ALA A 32 -7.06 56.53 29.22
CA ALA A 32 -6.76 57.65 28.32
C ALA A 32 -7.45 58.98 28.67
N GLU A 33 -8.59 58.95 29.37
CA GLU A 33 -9.42 60.14 29.62
C GLU A 33 -9.06 60.89 30.91
N ALA A 34 -8.74 60.18 31.99
CA ALA A 34 -8.32 60.75 33.27
C ALA A 34 -7.71 59.67 34.18
N PRO A 35 -6.79 60.03 35.11
CA PRO A 35 -6.29 59.10 36.12
C PRO A 35 -7.42 58.49 36.95
N LEU A 36 -7.28 57.22 37.33
CA LEU A 36 -8.32 56.54 38.13
C LEU A 36 -8.60 57.25 39.47
N GLU A 37 -7.62 57.97 40.00
CA GLU A 37 -7.77 58.74 41.24
C GLU A 37 -8.58 60.04 41.11
N GLU A 38 -8.85 60.49 39.87
CA GLU A 38 -9.60 61.71 39.55
C GLU A 38 -11.01 61.43 39.00
N ARG A 39 -11.36 60.16 38.80
CA ARG A 39 -12.69 59.74 38.34
C ARG A 39 -13.74 59.83 39.44
N ASP A 40 -14.99 59.97 39.03
CA ASP A 40 -16.12 59.88 39.95
C ASP A 40 -16.16 58.49 40.61
N VAL A 41 -16.62 58.45 41.85
CA VAL A 41 -16.64 57.23 42.66
C VAL A 41 -17.56 56.18 42.04
N ASP A 42 -18.67 56.59 41.43
CA ASP A 42 -19.62 55.65 40.82
C ASP A 42 -19.01 54.99 39.57
N ASP A 43 -18.26 55.76 38.76
CA ASP A 43 -17.54 55.24 37.59
C ASP A 43 -16.41 54.29 37.99
N LEU A 44 -15.71 54.62 39.08
CA LEU A 44 -14.63 53.79 39.63
C LEU A 44 -15.16 52.45 40.14
N VAL A 45 -16.30 52.47 40.84
CA VAL A 45 -16.97 51.25 41.32
C VAL A 45 -17.42 50.40 40.14
N ALA A 46 -18.04 51.00 39.12
CA ALA A 46 -18.48 50.27 37.91
C ALA A 46 -17.31 49.62 37.16
N ALA A 47 -16.17 50.32 37.02
CA ALA A 47 -14.97 49.78 36.37
C ALA A 47 -14.35 48.62 37.17
N VAL A 48 -14.25 48.76 38.49
CA VAL A 48 -13.74 47.69 39.38
C VAL A 48 -14.69 46.49 39.37
N ASP A 49 -16.00 46.71 39.43
CA ASP A 49 -17.00 45.65 39.37
C ASP A 49 -16.94 44.89 38.03
N GLY A 50 -16.72 45.59 36.92
CA GLY A 50 -16.50 44.96 35.61
C GLY A 50 -15.26 44.07 35.58
N LEU A 51 -14.13 44.54 36.12
CA LEU A 51 -12.90 43.75 36.23
C LEU A 51 -13.06 42.55 37.18
N VAL A 52 -13.82 42.72 38.26
CA VAL A 52 -14.13 41.63 39.20
C VAL A 52 -15.05 40.60 38.55
N ALA A 53 -16.01 41.04 37.73
CA ALA A 53 -16.91 40.16 36.99
C ALA A 53 -16.17 39.31 35.94
N ASP A 54 -15.11 39.84 35.33
CA ASP A 54 -14.30 39.13 34.32
C ASP A 54 -12.96 38.59 34.87
N ARG A 55 -12.94 38.24 36.16
CA ARG A 55 -11.74 37.74 36.84
C ARG A 55 -11.15 36.49 36.19
N ASP A 56 -11.99 35.62 35.63
CA ASP A 56 -11.56 34.36 35.01
C ASP A 56 -10.76 34.62 33.73
N THR A 57 -11.15 35.60 32.91
CA THR A 57 -10.37 36.01 31.74
C THR A 57 -9.06 36.67 32.16
N LEU A 58 -9.09 37.57 33.15
CA LEU A 58 -7.90 38.25 33.66
C LEU A 58 -6.84 37.26 34.19
N ALA A 59 -7.27 36.14 34.79
CA ALA A 59 -6.35 35.12 35.30
C ALA A 59 -5.52 34.45 34.18
N THR A 60 -6.04 34.38 32.95
CA THR A 60 -5.40 33.72 31.80
C THR A 60 -4.61 34.68 30.91
N LEU A 61 -4.72 36.00 31.11
CA LEU A 61 -4.05 37.01 30.26
C LEU A 61 -2.52 36.86 30.17
N PRO A 62 -1.76 36.57 31.25
CA PRO A 62 -0.32 36.41 31.14
C PRO A 62 0.07 35.23 30.24
N GLU A 63 -0.62 34.10 30.38
CA GLU A 63 -0.38 32.91 29.55
C GLU A 63 -0.74 33.18 28.08
N ARG A 64 -1.88 33.85 27.83
CA ARG A 64 -2.30 34.26 26.48
C ARG A 64 -1.28 35.21 25.83
N THR A 65 -0.72 36.13 26.61
CA THR A 65 0.30 37.07 26.11
C THR A 65 1.57 36.32 25.69
N LEU A 66 2.05 35.39 26.52
CA LEU A 66 3.22 34.56 26.18
C LEU A 66 3.00 33.71 24.92
N VAL A 67 1.79 33.15 24.75
CA VAL A 67 1.44 32.37 23.56
C VAL A 67 1.40 33.26 22.32
N LEU A 68 0.77 34.43 22.41
CA LEU A 68 0.70 35.38 21.29
C LEU A 68 2.09 35.88 20.87
N ASP A 69 2.96 36.18 21.82
CA ASP A 69 4.34 36.61 21.53
C ASP A 69 5.14 35.49 20.88
N SER A 70 5.04 34.26 21.39
CA SER A 70 5.66 33.08 20.75
C SER A 70 5.20 32.91 19.30
N LEU A 71 3.90 33.02 19.03
CA LEU A 71 3.36 32.88 17.67
C LEU A 71 3.85 34.00 16.74
N ARG A 72 3.95 35.24 17.23
CA ARG A 72 4.53 36.37 16.50
C ARG A 72 6.01 36.14 16.17
N ASP A 73 6.78 35.62 17.13
CA ASP A 73 8.20 35.30 16.94
C ASP A 73 8.41 34.21 15.86
N HIS A 74 7.43 33.33 15.68
CA HIS A 74 7.41 32.33 14.59
C HIS A 74 6.88 32.88 13.26
N GLY A 75 6.65 34.19 13.15
CA GLY A 75 6.21 34.85 11.92
C GLY A 75 4.71 34.76 11.64
N LEU A 76 3.89 34.34 12.61
CA LEU A 76 2.44 34.20 12.43
C LEU A 76 1.67 35.48 12.72
N ALA A 77 2.34 36.63 12.81
CA ALA A 77 1.72 37.91 13.18
C ALA A 77 0.56 38.29 12.25
N GLU A 78 0.76 38.24 10.94
CA GLU A 78 -0.26 38.59 9.94
C GLU A 78 -1.46 37.63 9.98
N LEU A 79 -1.20 36.32 10.17
CA LEU A 79 -2.25 35.32 10.31
C LEU A 79 -3.09 35.57 11.57
N LEU A 80 -2.44 35.93 12.69
CA LEU A 80 -3.15 36.24 13.93
C LEU A 80 -4.04 37.47 13.81
N GLU A 81 -3.58 38.50 13.08
CA GLU A 81 -4.38 39.69 12.80
C GLU A 81 -5.59 39.34 11.93
N ASP A 82 -5.40 38.58 10.85
CA ASP A 82 -6.50 38.13 9.99
C ASP A 82 -7.54 37.29 10.75
N LEU A 83 -7.08 36.31 11.55
CA LEU A 83 -7.97 35.46 12.35
C LEU A 83 -8.78 36.26 13.36
N ARG A 84 -8.16 37.29 13.97
CA ARG A 84 -8.83 38.18 14.92
C ARG A 84 -9.85 39.06 14.22
N ASP A 85 -9.48 39.67 13.11
CA ASP A 85 -10.34 40.61 12.38
C ASP A 85 -11.56 39.90 11.76
N ARG A 86 -11.43 38.61 11.43
CA ARG A 86 -12.54 37.73 11.00
C ARG A 86 -13.34 37.09 12.14
N GLU A 87 -12.91 37.26 13.39
CA GLU A 87 -13.50 36.63 14.57
C GLU A 87 -13.67 35.10 14.40
N VAL A 88 -12.62 34.42 13.91
CA VAL A 88 -12.68 32.99 13.59
C VAL A 88 -12.96 32.16 14.85
N PRO A 89 -13.96 31.25 14.83
CA PRO A 89 -14.27 30.42 15.98
C PRO A 89 -13.16 29.40 16.25
N THR A 90 -12.97 29.05 17.52
CA THR A 90 -11.87 28.18 17.99
C THR A 90 -11.82 26.84 17.24
N GLU A 91 -12.98 26.28 16.88
CA GLU A 91 -13.09 25.00 16.19
C GLU A 91 -12.52 25.04 14.76
N ALA A 92 -12.41 26.24 14.16
CA ALA A 92 -11.91 26.44 12.80
C ALA A 92 -10.42 26.82 12.75
N LEU A 93 -9.78 27.16 13.88
CA LEU A 93 -8.39 27.65 13.91
C LEU A 93 -7.39 26.69 13.29
N THR A 94 -7.53 25.38 13.54
CA THR A 94 -6.64 24.37 12.95
C THR A 94 -6.75 24.33 11.44
N ALA A 95 -7.97 24.37 10.90
CA ALA A 95 -8.20 24.32 9.46
C ALA A 95 -7.68 25.58 8.75
N GLU A 96 -7.84 26.75 9.37
CA GLU A 96 -7.33 28.02 8.86
C GLU A 96 -5.80 28.08 8.86
N LEU A 97 -5.15 27.59 9.93
CA LEU A 97 -3.69 27.47 9.99
C LEU A 97 -3.16 26.50 8.92
N GLU A 98 -3.80 25.35 8.76
CA GLU A 98 -3.43 24.39 7.71
C GLU A 98 -3.60 24.99 6.31
N LEU A 99 -4.70 25.73 6.07
CA LEU A 99 -4.93 26.42 4.80
C LEU A 99 -3.82 27.45 4.52
N ALA A 100 -3.54 28.33 5.46
CA ALA A 100 -2.50 29.35 5.32
C ALA A 100 -1.12 28.73 5.09
N TRP A 101 -0.80 27.64 5.80
CA TRP A 101 0.43 26.88 5.63
C TRP A 101 0.53 26.27 4.23
N TRP A 102 -0.49 25.52 3.78
CA TRP A 102 -0.46 24.85 2.48
C TRP A 102 -0.46 25.83 1.31
N GLN A 103 -1.19 26.94 1.44
CA GLN A 103 -1.17 28.01 0.44
C GLN A 103 0.21 28.67 0.36
N SER A 104 0.82 29.03 1.50
CA SER A 104 2.17 29.61 1.52
C SER A 104 3.22 28.67 0.93
N ALA A 105 3.13 27.37 1.26
CA ALA A 105 4.01 26.36 0.69
C ALA A 105 3.83 26.21 -0.83
N LEU A 106 2.59 26.22 -1.32
CA LEU A 106 2.28 26.16 -2.74
C LEU A 106 2.82 27.39 -3.48
N GLU A 107 2.60 28.59 -2.95
CA GLU A 107 3.10 29.84 -3.51
C GLU A 107 4.65 29.85 -3.55
N ALA A 108 5.30 29.38 -2.49
CA ALA A 108 6.75 29.24 -2.45
C ALA A 108 7.28 28.24 -3.49
N MET A 109 6.59 27.11 -3.68
CA MET A 109 6.93 26.12 -4.72
C MET A 109 6.77 26.68 -6.13
N ILE A 110 5.66 27.38 -6.39
CA ILE A 110 5.39 28.02 -7.70
C ILE A 110 6.42 29.12 -7.99
N SER A 111 6.78 29.94 -7.00
CA SER A 111 7.79 30.99 -7.16
C SER A 111 9.20 30.44 -7.43
N GLY A 112 9.47 29.17 -7.10
CA GLY A 112 10.77 28.54 -7.32
C GLY A 112 10.92 27.83 -8.66
N ASP A 113 9.81 27.53 -9.36
CA ASP A 113 9.81 26.79 -10.63
C ASP A 113 8.74 27.33 -11.59
N ASP A 114 9.17 28.19 -12.53
CA ASP A 114 8.33 28.77 -13.59
C ASP A 114 7.58 27.71 -14.41
N PHE A 115 8.10 26.48 -14.48
CA PHE A 115 7.43 25.38 -15.20
C PHE A 115 6.13 24.94 -14.51
N LEU A 116 6.09 24.99 -13.17
CA LEU A 116 4.88 24.69 -12.40
C LEU A 116 3.83 25.80 -12.51
N ALA A 117 4.26 27.04 -12.72
CA ALA A 117 3.36 28.17 -12.92
C ALA A 117 2.65 28.15 -14.29
N MET A 118 3.27 27.56 -15.31
CA MET A 118 2.79 27.57 -16.69
C MET A 118 1.89 26.38 -17.07
N MET A 119 1.96 25.28 -16.33
CA MET A 119 1.26 24.05 -16.70
C MET A 119 -0.07 23.94 -15.94
N SER A 120 -1.19 24.09 -16.63
CA SER A 120 -2.50 23.85 -16.03
C SER A 120 -2.72 22.35 -15.81
N GLY A 121 -3.64 22.00 -14.90
CA GLY A 121 -4.08 20.61 -14.73
C GLY A 121 -4.63 20.00 -16.03
N THR A 122 -5.17 20.83 -16.94
CA THR A 122 -5.63 20.41 -18.26
C THR A 122 -4.46 20.06 -19.19
N ASP A 123 -3.40 20.85 -19.19
CA ASP A 123 -2.20 20.60 -20.00
C ASP A 123 -1.52 19.30 -19.53
N LEU A 124 -1.38 19.10 -18.21
CA LEU A 124 -0.82 17.87 -17.66
C LEU A 124 -1.65 16.65 -18.03
N ALA A 125 -2.98 16.74 -17.96
CA ALA A 125 -3.88 15.66 -18.34
C ALA A 125 -3.81 15.32 -19.84
N GLU A 126 -3.54 16.31 -20.70
CA GLU A 126 -3.32 16.09 -22.13
C GLU A 126 -1.98 15.39 -22.40
N VAL A 127 -0.90 15.84 -21.76
CA VAL A 127 0.41 15.19 -21.84
C VAL A 127 0.34 13.75 -21.34
N GLU A 128 -0.33 13.52 -20.20
CA GLU A 128 -0.54 12.18 -19.65
C GLU A 128 -1.29 11.28 -20.64
N ARG A 129 -2.38 11.78 -21.23
CA ARG A 129 -3.16 11.03 -22.22
C ARG A 129 -2.33 10.69 -23.46
N GLY A 130 -1.60 11.67 -23.99
CA GLY A 130 -0.71 11.48 -25.14
C GLY A 130 0.39 10.46 -24.85
N PHE A 131 0.99 10.50 -23.65
CA PHE A 131 1.95 9.49 -23.22
C PHE A 131 1.33 8.09 -23.17
N ARG A 132 0.16 7.94 -22.54
CA ARG A 132 -0.54 6.64 -22.42
C ARG A 132 -0.90 6.06 -23.78
N ASP A 133 -1.35 6.89 -24.71
CA ASP A 133 -1.69 6.46 -26.07
C ASP A 133 -0.46 6.04 -26.86
N LEU A 134 0.65 6.79 -26.75
CA LEU A 134 1.91 6.45 -27.39
C LEU A 134 2.57 5.20 -26.79
N ASP A 135 2.54 5.05 -25.48
CA ASP A 135 3.05 3.86 -24.77
C ASP A 135 2.28 2.61 -25.19
N ARG A 136 0.94 2.68 -25.20
CA ARG A 136 0.09 1.60 -25.71
C ARG A 136 0.43 1.27 -27.17
N ALA A 137 0.50 2.28 -28.03
CA ALA A 137 0.84 2.07 -29.43
C ALA A 137 2.25 1.48 -29.61
N HIS A 138 3.20 1.82 -28.73
CA HIS A 138 4.54 1.24 -28.73
C HIS A 138 4.52 -0.25 -28.38
N LEU A 139 3.82 -0.60 -27.29
CA LEU A 139 3.65 -1.99 -26.84
C LEU A 139 2.96 -2.85 -27.91
N GLU A 140 1.89 -2.33 -28.51
CA GLU A 140 1.14 -3.01 -29.58
C GLU A 140 1.99 -3.26 -30.83
N ARG A 141 2.87 -2.31 -31.20
CA ARG A 141 3.76 -2.44 -32.37
C ARG A 141 4.96 -3.33 -32.12
N GLY A 142 5.36 -3.54 -30.86
CA GLY A 142 6.53 -4.32 -30.49
C GLY A 142 6.48 -5.76 -31.04
N GLY A 143 5.33 -6.42 -30.88
CA GLY A 143 5.12 -7.78 -31.36
C GLY A 143 5.24 -7.90 -32.88
N ALA A 144 4.62 -6.99 -33.65
CA ALA A 144 4.69 -7.00 -35.10
C ALA A 144 6.13 -6.80 -35.61
N ARG A 145 6.90 -5.91 -34.97
CA ARG A 145 8.31 -5.68 -35.31
C ARG A 145 9.17 -6.93 -35.08
N LEU A 146 8.99 -7.59 -33.93
CA LEU A 146 9.71 -8.83 -33.61
C LEU A 146 9.35 -9.95 -34.60
N SER A 147 8.06 -10.14 -34.86
CA SER A 147 7.57 -11.14 -35.83
C SER A 147 8.13 -10.91 -37.23
N ALA A 148 8.21 -9.66 -37.70
CA ALA A 148 8.82 -9.34 -38.99
C ALA A 148 10.32 -9.70 -39.04
N ALA A 149 11.07 -9.42 -37.97
CA ALA A 149 12.48 -9.76 -37.86
C ALA A 149 12.70 -11.28 -37.81
N LEU A 150 11.93 -12.01 -37.01
CA LEU A 150 11.96 -13.47 -36.93
C LEU A 150 11.57 -14.11 -38.27
N ALA A 151 10.55 -13.60 -38.95
CA ALA A 151 10.13 -14.08 -40.27
C ALA A 151 11.20 -13.85 -41.35
N ALA A 152 11.95 -12.75 -41.29
CA ALA A 152 13.09 -12.52 -42.18
C ALA A 152 14.22 -13.53 -41.92
N ARG A 153 14.59 -13.75 -40.65
CA ARG A 153 15.58 -14.77 -40.27
C ARG A 153 15.15 -16.17 -40.67
N TRP A 154 13.88 -16.52 -40.47
CA TRP A 154 13.35 -17.83 -40.81
C TRP A 154 13.34 -18.08 -42.32
N ARG A 155 12.98 -17.08 -43.14
CA ARG A 155 13.09 -17.17 -44.60
C ARG A 155 14.52 -17.44 -45.05
N GLU A 156 15.49 -16.80 -44.41
CA GLU A 156 16.91 -17.04 -44.71
C GLU A 156 17.36 -18.45 -44.30
N ALA A 157 16.96 -18.90 -43.11
CA ALA A 157 17.24 -20.24 -42.62
C ALA A 157 16.63 -21.31 -43.54
N LEU A 158 15.40 -21.12 -44.04
CA LEU A 158 14.75 -22.05 -44.98
C LEU A 158 15.53 -22.21 -46.30
N ARG A 159 16.18 -21.15 -46.79
CA ARG A 159 17.00 -21.23 -48.01
C ARG A 159 18.32 -21.96 -47.76
N THR A 160 18.89 -21.79 -46.57
CA THR A 160 20.19 -22.32 -46.16
C THR A 160 20.11 -23.80 -45.78
N TYR A 161 19.12 -24.16 -44.95
CA TYR A 161 18.96 -25.51 -44.37
C TYR A 161 17.78 -26.26 -45.01
N ARG A 162 17.89 -26.55 -46.32
CA ARG A 162 16.78 -27.09 -47.12
C ARG A 162 16.35 -28.51 -46.72
N ALA A 163 17.29 -29.36 -46.32
CA ALA A 163 16.98 -30.73 -45.91
C ALA A 163 16.13 -30.72 -44.62
N ASP A 164 16.61 -30.01 -43.61
CA ASP A 164 15.93 -29.78 -42.33
C ASP A 164 14.55 -29.12 -42.52
N ALA A 165 14.43 -28.17 -43.45
CA ALA A 165 13.14 -27.58 -43.81
C ALA A 165 12.14 -28.60 -44.36
N ALA A 166 12.60 -29.59 -45.13
CA ALA A 166 11.73 -30.66 -45.62
C ALA A 166 11.29 -31.62 -44.50
N VAL A 167 12.19 -31.93 -43.56
CA VAL A 167 11.89 -32.71 -42.34
C VAL A 167 10.86 -31.97 -41.49
N LEU A 168 11.13 -30.70 -41.15
CA LEU A 168 10.21 -29.84 -40.38
C LEU A 168 8.83 -29.78 -41.02
N ARG A 169 8.75 -29.56 -42.34
CA ARG A 169 7.48 -29.55 -43.07
C ARG A 169 6.72 -30.87 -42.96
N THR A 170 7.43 -32.00 -42.92
CA THR A 170 6.82 -33.33 -42.78
C THR A 170 6.27 -33.52 -41.37
N LEU A 171 7.05 -33.16 -40.35
CA LEU A 171 6.60 -33.19 -38.95
C LEU A 171 5.36 -32.32 -38.73
N LEU A 172 5.35 -31.10 -39.28
CA LEU A 172 4.21 -30.18 -39.17
C LEU A 172 2.96 -30.71 -39.88
N LYS A 173 3.12 -31.44 -40.99
CA LYS A 173 1.99 -32.10 -41.69
C LYS A 173 1.43 -33.30 -40.93
N GLN A 174 2.29 -34.02 -40.21
CA GLN A 174 1.88 -35.15 -39.38
C GLN A 174 1.15 -34.68 -38.11
N GLY A 175 1.50 -33.50 -37.59
CA GLY A 175 0.80 -32.87 -36.47
C GLY A 175 1.19 -33.38 -35.08
N SER A 176 2.22 -34.24 -34.98
CA SER A 176 2.69 -34.82 -33.71
C SER A 176 4.23 -34.84 -33.61
N PRO A 177 4.90 -33.68 -33.63
CA PRO A 177 6.34 -33.62 -33.40
C PRO A 177 6.67 -34.04 -31.96
N THR A 178 7.72 -34.86 -31.78
CA THR A 178 8.29 -35.19 -30.47
C THR A 178 9.53 -34.32 -30.23
N VAL A 179 9.96 -34.20 -28.98
CA VAL A 179 11.20 -33.48 -28.63
C VAL A 179 12.39 -34.05 -29.39
N GLU A 180 12.47 -35.38 -29.47
CA GLU A 180 13.50 -36.10 -30.22
C GLU A 180 13.48 -35.75 -31.71
N SER A 181 12.31 -35.69 -32.34
CA SER A 181 12.23 -35.36 -33.77
C SER A 181 12.57 -33.91 -34.06
N LEU A 182 12.19 -32.99 -33.17
CA LEU A 182 12.59 -31.58 -33.25
C LEU A 182 14.09 -31.41 -33.05
N ALA A 183 14.72 -32.19 -32.17
CA ALA A 183 16.16 -32.11 -31.94
C ALA A 183 17.03 -32.55 -33.14
N THR A 184 16.44 -33.24 -34.12
CA THR A 184 17.15 -33.57 -35.38
C THR A 184 17.28 -32.38 -36.33
N ILE A 185 16.55 -31.29 -36.08
CA ILE A 185 16.52 -30.09 -36.91
C ILE A 185 17.50 -29.06 -36.35
N THR A 186 18.25 -28.39 -37.23
CA THR A 186 19.21 -27.37 -36.80
C THR A 186 18.54 -26.22 -36.01
N PRO A 187 19.15 -25.73 -34.91
CA PRO A 187 18.61 -24.65 -34.10
C PRO A 187 18.33 -23.37 -34.88
N GLU A 188 19.14 -23.05 -35.90
CA GLU A 188 19.01 -21.85 -36.73
C GLU A 188 17.69 -21.82 -37.52
N LEU A 189 17.09 -22.99 -37.76
CA LEU A 189 15.78 -23.10 -38.40
C LEU A 189 14.64 -23.08 -37.37
N LEU A 190 14.81 -23.70 -36.21
CA LEU A 190 13.78 -23.78 -35.17
C LEU A 190 13.65 -22.51 -34.33
N GLN A 191 14.76 -21.89 -33.90
CA GLN A 191 14.76 -20.74 -33.01
C GLN A 191 13.99 -19.53 -33.55
N PRO A 192 14.04 -19.18 -34.86
CA PRO A 192 13.21 -18.10 -35.38
C PRO A 192 11.70 -18.38 -35.28
N LEU A 193 11.30 -19.65 -35.27
CA LEU A 193 9.91 -20.08 -35.19
C LEU A 193 9.44 -20.20 -33.74
N VAL A 194 10.27 -20.78 -32.88
CA VAL A 194 10.02 -21.02 -31.45
C VAL A 194 11.23 -20.53 -30.65
N PRO A 195 11.35 -19.22 -30.40
CA PRO A 195 12.49 -18.65 -29.69
C PRO A 195 12.46 -18.93 -28.19
N VAL A 196 11.29 -19.31 -27.64
CA VAL A 196 11.08 -19.61 -26.23
C VAL A 196 10.45 -20.99 -26.11
N VAL A 197 11.07 -21.85 -25.32
CA VAL A 197 10.53 -23.19 -24.99
C VAL A 197 10.11 -23.20 -23.53
N THR A 198 8.85 -23.53 -23.29
CA THR A 198 8.30 -23.70 -21.94
C THR A 198 8.17 -25.18 -21.64
N THR A 199 8.73 -25.65 -20.53
CA THR A 199 8.61 -27.05 -20.11
C THR A 199 8.65 -27.16 -18.59
N SER A 200 8.07 -28.23 -18.06
CA SER A 200 8.29 -28.61 -16.66
C SER A 200 9.73 -29.07 -16.49
N PRO A 201 10.43 -28.74 -15.38
CA PRO A 201 11.76 -29.26 -15.12
C PRO A 201 11.84 -30.80 -15.18
N MET A 202 10.76 -31.50 -14.86
CA MET A 202 10.68 -32.96 -14.94
C MET A 202 10.66 -33.48 -16.40
N ALA A 203 9.97 -32.75 -17.29
CA ALA A 203 9.88 -33.11 -18.71
C ALA A 203 11.18 -32.81 -19.49
N LEU A 204 12.13 -32.10 -18.87
CA LEU A 204 13.44 -31.85 -19.48
C LEU A 204 14.26 -33.13 -19.70
N SER A 205 13.91 -34.22 -19.02
CA SER A 205 14.51 -35.54 -19.26
C SER A 205 14.23 -36.09 -20.66
N GLU A 206 13.17 -35.62 -21.34
CA GLU A 206 12.85 -35.95 -22.74
C GLU A 206 13.72 -35.17 -23.74
N PHE A 207 14.42 -34.12 -23.28
CA PHE A 207 15.28 -33.30 -24.14
C PHE A 207 16.69 -33.88 -24.23
N PRO A 208 17.26 -33.98 -25.44
CA PRO A 208 18.58 -34.54 -25.61
C PRO A 208 19.65 -33.73 -24.86
N PRO A 209 20.72 -34.35 -24.36
CA PRO A 209 21.73 -33.68 -23.55
C PRO A 209 22.42 -32.51 -24.22
N GLU A 210 22.39 -32.39 -25.54
CA GLU A 210 22.99 -31.32 -26.34
C GLU A 210 22.08 -30.10 -26.46
N TRP A 211 20.79 -30.22 -26.13
CA TRP A 211 19.87 -29.08 -26.17
C TRP A 211 20.31 -28.04 -25.13
N ARG A 212 20.60 -26.83 -25.60
CA ARG A 212 21.07 -25.69 -24.79
C ARG A 212 20.18 -24.48 -25.03
N ALA A 213 20.16 -23.60 -24.06
CA ALA A 213 19.54 -22.28 -24.14
C ALA A 213 20.56 -21.22 -23.75
N ASP A 214 20.32 -19.97 -24.15
CA ASP A 214 21.14 -18.84 -23.70
C ASP A 214 20.77 -18.44 -22.26
N VAL A 215 19.48 -18.54 -21.93
CA VAL A 215 18.91 -18.16 -20.64
C VAL A 215 17.88 -19.20 -20.20
N VAL A 216 17.91 -19.59 -18.93
CA VAL A 216 16.84 -20.33 -18.27
C VAL A 216 16.06 -19.38 -17.37
N VAL A 217 14.75 -19.33 -17.55
CA VAL A 217 13.84 -18.60 -16.67
C VAL A 217 13.11 -19.60 -15.80
N LEU A 218 13.41 -19.60 -14.50
CA LEU A 218 12.69 -20.38 -13.51
C LEU A 218 11.52 -19.56 -12.97
N LEU A 219 10.31 -20.05 -13.22
CA LEU A 219 9.10 -19.54 -12.58
C LEU A 219 8.87 -20.33 -11.30
N GLU A 220 8.44 -19.66 -10.23
CA GLU A 220 8.20 -20.26 -8.90
C GLU A 220 9.42 -21.04 -8.37
N ALA A 221 10.60 -20.40 -8.43
CA ALA A 221 11.86 -20.97 -7.96
C ALA A 221 11.88 -21.21 -6.43
N ASP A 222 11.05 -20.49 -5.70
CA ASP A 222 10.73 -20.61 -4.27
C ASP A 222 9.94 -21.88 -3.97
N ALA A 223 8.99 -22.27 -4.83
CA ALA A 223 8.24 -23.51 -4.70
C ALA A 223 8.93 -24.73 -5.36
N THR A 224 9.93 -24.50 -6.21
CA THR A 224 10.65 -25.55 -6.93
C THR A 224 11.88 -26.01 -6.15
N ALA A 225 12.01 -27.32 -5.91
CA ALA A 225 13.20 -27.87 -5.27
C ALA A 225 14.45 -27.72 -6.16
N LEU A 226 15.60 -27.39 -5.57
CA LEU A 226 16.87 -27.23 -6.30
C LEU A 226 17.17 -28.46 -7.17
N ALA A 227 17.04 -29.67 -6.62
CA ALA A 227 17.29 -30.92 -7.33
C ALA A 227 16.45 -31.06 -8.61
N THR A 228 15.21 -30.58 -8.58
CA THR A 228 14.29 -30.57 -9.72
C THR A 228 14.73 -29.56 -10.78
N ALA A 229 15.25 -28.40 -10.35
CA ALA A 229 15.71 -27.34 -11.26
C ALA A 229 17.10 -27.62 -11.88
N MET A 230 17.92 -28.48 -11.28
CA MET A 230 19.31 -28.75 -11.73
C MET A 230 19.41 -29.09 -13.22
N GLY A 231 18.48 -29.92 -13.71
CA GLY A 231 18.43 -30.28 -15.12
C GLY A 231 18.41 -29.04 -16.01
N ALA A 232 17.57 -28.06 -15.69
CA ALA A 232 17.44 -26.81 -16.45
C ALA A 232 18.67 -25.91 -16.26
N LEU A 233 19.15 -25.74 -15.02
CA LEU A 233 20.30 -24.89 -14.69
C LEU A 233 21.57 -25.27 -15.45
N THR A 234 21.75 -26.56 -15.78
CA THR A 234 22.91 -27.03 -16.56
C THR A 234 22.81 -26.78 -18.07
N ARG A 235 21.63 -26.36 -18.59
CA ARG A 235 21.41 -26.16 -20.03
C ARG A 235 21.69 -24.74 -20.52
N ALA A 236 21.97 -23.78 -19.64
CA ALA A 236 22.21 -22.40 -20.02
C ALA A 236 23.34 -21.74 -19.21
N PRO A 237 24.06 -20.77 -19.80
CA PRO A 237 25.05 -19.98 -19.08
C PRO A 237 24.41 -18.94 -18.14
N GLN A 238 23.15 -18.56 -18.36
CA GLN A 238 22.43 -17.56 -17.56
C GLN A 238 21.14 -18.14 -16.99
N VAL A 239 20.83 -17.73 -15.75
CA VAL A 239 19.56 -18.05 -15.10
C VAL A 239 18.91 -16.78 -14.57
N VAL A 240 17.60 -16.69 -14.74
CA VAL A 240 16.73 -15.71 -14.08
C VAL A 240 15.69 -16.50 -13.30
N ALA A 241 15.63 -16.28 -11.99
CA ALA A 241 14.70 -16.97 -11.12
C ALA A 241 13.70 -15.98 -10.53
N PHE A 242 12.42 -16.32 -10.65
CA PHE A 242 11.32 -15.60 -10.01
C PHE A 242 10.76 -16.47 -8.90
N GLY A 243 10.54 -15.88 -7.73
CA GLY A 243 9.93 -16.54 -6.60
C GLY A 243 9.74 -15.57 -5.44
N ASP A 244 8.96 -16.00 -4.48
CA ASP A 244 8.73 -15.28 -3.24
C ASP A 244 8.96 -16.23 -2.06
N PRO A 245 10.13 -16.13 -1.39
CA PRO A 245 10.52 -17.08 -0.35
C PRO A 245 9.61 -17.03 0.89
N VAL A 246 8.76 -16.01 1.02
CA VAL A 246 7.77 -15.92 2.10
C VAL A 246 6.64 -16.93 1.90
N ILE A 247 6.17 -17.10 0.65
CA ILE A 247 4.99 -17.89 0.33
C ILE A 247 5.33 -19.25 -0.29
N GLY A 248 6.39 -19.33 -1.11
CA GLY A 248 6.77 -20.56 -1.79
C GLY A 248 7.67 -21.44 -0.94
N ARG A 249 7.31 -22.73 -0.84
CA ARG A 249 8.15 -23.76 -0.22
C ARG A 249 8.02 -25.08 -0.96
N PRO A 250 9.13 -25.72 -1.35
CA PRO A 250 9.08 -27.01 -2.02
C PRO A 250 8.58 -28.08 -1.06
N GLN A 251 7.56 -28.83 -1.48
CA GLN A 251 6.99 -29.90 -0.66
C GLN A 251 7.67 -31.24 -0.96
N SER A 252 8.17 -31.85 0.10
CA SER A 252 8.67 -33.23 0.07
C SER A 252 7.52 -34.24 0.04
N PHE A 253 7.67 -35.30 -0.75
CA PHE A 253 6.75 -36.42 -0.76
C PHE A 253 7.52 -37.75 -0.82
N GLN A 254 6.87 -38.84 -0.45
CA GLN A 254 7.38 -40.20 -0.58
C GLN A 254 6.39 -41.03 -1.39
N VAL A 255 6.92 -41.82 -2.33
CA VAL A 255 6.13 -42.78 -3.10
C VAL A 255 6.65 -44.17 -2.78
N SER A 256 5.75 -45.06 -2.35
CA SER A 256 6.04 -46.47 -2.11
C SER A 256 5.16 -47.33 -3.02
N VAL A 257 5.75 -48.39 -3.59
CA VAL A 257 5.00 -49.42 -4.32
C VAL A 257 4.45 -50.49 -3.36
N ASP A 258 5.02 -50.58 -2.16
CA ASP A 258 4.55 -51.47 -1.10
C ASP A 258 3.43 -50.77 -0.30
N PRO A 259 2.18 -51.28 -0.33
CA PRO A 259 1.05 -50.70 0.40
C PRO A 259 1.16 -50.85 1.91
N THR A 260 2.08 -51.68 2.41
CA THR A 260 2.36 -51.87 3.84
C THR A 260 3.50 -50.99 4.35
N ALA A 261 4.19 -50.28 3.45
CA ALA A 261 5.26 -49.37 3.83
C ALA A 261 4.71 -48.23 4.69
N THR A 262 5.30 -48.05 5.86
CA THR A 262 5.02 -46.87 6.69
C THR A 262 5.84 -45.70 6.16
N ALA A 263 5.18 -44.56 5.91
CA ALA A 263 5.88 -43.34 5.51
C ALA A 263 6.93 -42.96 6.57
N GLY A 264 8.19 -42.80 6.12
CA GLY A 264 9.25 -42.29 6.98
C GLY A 264 9.15 -40.77 7.14
N PRO A 265 9.97 -40.16 8.02
CA PRO A 265 10.01 -38.71 8.13
C PRO A 265 10.41 -38.09 6.79
N LEU A 266 9.64 -37.10 6.35
CA LEU A 266 9.92 -36.34 5.16
C LEU A 266 11.11 -35.40 5.41
N ARG A 267 12.04 -35.34 4.45
CA ARG A 267 13.19 -34.43 4.53
C ARG A 267 12.81 -33.08 3.93
N PRO A 268 13.14 -31.96 4.59
CA PRO A 268 12.91 -30.64 4.00
C PRO A 268 13.70 -30.52 2.70
N LEU A 269 13.07 -29.93 1.69
CA LEU A 269 13.69 -29.63 0.42
C LEU A 269 14.22 -28.20 0.43
N ARG A 270 15.39 -27.99 -0.16
CA ARG A 270 15.92 -26.66 -0.43
C ARG A 270 15.33 -26.14 -1.74
N SER A 271 14.81 -24.92 -1.75
CA SER A 271 14.27 -24.30 -2.96
C SER A 271 15.39 -23.91 -3.93
N ALA A 272 15.06 -23.77 -5.21
CA ALA A 272 15.99 -23.25 -6.21
C ALA A 272 16.26 -21.76 -5.96
N HIS A 273 15.26 -21.01 -5.48
CA HIS A 273 15.40 -19.61 -5.11
C HIS A 273 16.47 -19.40 -4.03
N ASP A 274 16.35 -20.07 -2.87
CA ASP A 274 17.30 -19.94 -1.76
C ASP A 274 18.72 -20.33 -2.17
N ALA A 275 18.82 -21.32 -3.06
CA ALA A 275 20.11 -21.76 -3.57
C ALA A 275 20.77 -20.76 -4.52
N LEU A 276 19.97 -20.05 -5.33
CA LEU A 276 20.45 -19.07 -6.28
C LEU A 276 20.73 -17.71 -5.59
N ASP A 277 19.97 -17.35 -4.57
CA ASP A 277 20.15 -16.13 -3.77
C ASP A 277 21.55 -16.06 -3.11
N GLU A 278 22.12 -17.21 -2.74
CA GLU A 278 23.49 -17.28 -2.18
C GLU A 278 24.60 -16.91 -3.17
N VAL A 279 24.33 -16.96 -4.48
CA VAL A 279 25.36 -16.84 -5.52
C VAL A 279 25.06 -15.79 -6.60
N LEU A 280 23.82 -15.33 -6.70
CA LEU A 280 23.37 -14.35 -7.69
C LEU A 280 22.83 -13.09 -7.01
N PRO A 281 22.88 -11.94 -7.69
CA PRO A 281 22.25 -10.73 -7.18
C PRO A 281 20.73 -10.85 -7.18
N THR A 282 20.12 -10.47 -6.05
CA THR A 282 18.66 -10.48 -5.87
C THR A 282 18.09 -9.07 -5.96
N LEU A 283 17.01 -8.93 -6.73
CA LEU A 283 16.31 -7.67 -6.98
C LEU A 283 14.87 -7.78 -6.45
N PRO A 284 14.53 -7.12 -5.33
CA PRO A 284 13.17 -7.15 -4.81
C PRO A 284 12.24 -6.28 -5.65
N LEU A 285 11.07 -6.83 -6.01
CA LEU A 285 9.97 -6.08 -6.58
C LEU A 285 9.15 -5.46 -5.44
N ARG A 286 9.13 -4.12 -5.37
CA ARG A 286 8.58 -3.39 -4.22
C ARG A 286 7.15 -2.90 -4.39
N THR A 287 6.59 -3.03 -5.59
CA THR A 287 5.28 -2.48 -5.91
C THR A 287 4.30 -3.58 -6.26
N VAL A 288 3.23 -3.67 -5.47
CA VAL A 288 2.12 -4.57 -5.72
C VAL A 288 1.16 -3.90 -6.69
N HIS A 289 1.04 -4.49 -7.89
CA HIS A 289 0.14 -4.02 -8.95
C HIS A 289 -1.25 -4.69 -8.88
N ARG A 290 -1.47 -5.61 -7.93
CA ARG A 290 -2.78 -6.20 -7.68
C ARG A 290 -3.70 -5.14 -7.05
N PRO A 291 -4.99 -5.09 -7.43
CA PRO A 291 -5.96 -4.16 -6.82
C PRO A 291 -6.30 -4.60 -5.39
N LEU A 292 -5.35 -4.45 -4.47
CA LEU A 292 -5.51 -4.66 -3.04
C LEU A 292 -5.54 -3.31 -2.33
N GLU A 293 -6.20 -3.25 -1.19
CA GLU A 293 -6.13 -2.07 -0.33
C GLU A 293 -4.68 -1.84 0.12
N ARG A 294 -4.18 -0.62 -0.04
CA ARG A 294 -2.79 -0.29 0.31
C ARG A 294 -2.49 -0.55 1.79
N ARG A 295 -3.47 -0.35 2.67
CA ARG A 295 -3.35 -0.67 4.11
C ARG A 295 -3.09 -2.16 4.35
N LEU A 296 -3.81 -3.04 3.64
CA LEU A 296 -3.57 -4.48 3.72
C LEU A 296 -2.17 -4.83 3.21
N VAL A 297 -1.75 -4.26 2.06
CA VAL A 297 -0.42 -4.49 1.51
C VAL A 297 0.67 -4.08 2.49
N ARG A 298 0.55 -2.90 3.10
CA ARG A 298 1.52 -2.41 4.10
C ARG A 298 1.53 -3.26 5.38
N LEU A 299 0.37 -3.75 5.82
CA LEU A 299 0.28 -4.69 6.95
C LEU A 299 1.04 -5.99 6.64
N LEU A 300 0.77 -6.61 5.48
CA LEU A 300 1.48 -7.82 5.05
C LEU A 300 2.98 -7.54 4.87
N SER A 301 3.32 -6.37 4.33
CA SER A 301 4.70 -5.95 4.17
C SER A 301 5.45 -5.85 5.49
N ALA A 302 4.81 -5.30 6.53
CA ALA A 302 5.42 -5.19 7.85
C ALA A 302 5.58 -6.56 8.53
N LEU A 303 4.66 -7.50 8.27
CA LEU A 303 4.70 -8.84 8.86
C LEU A 303 5.71 -9.78 8.22
N ALA A 304 5.96 -9.64 6.91
CA ALA A 304 6.70 -10.66 6.17
C ALA A 304 7.75 -10.15 5.17
N TYR A 305 7.83 -8.84 4.92
CA TYR A 305 8.73 -8.25 3.91
C TYR A 305 9.47 -7.00 4.42
N ASP A 306 9.70 -6.88 5.73
CA ASP A 306 10.44 -5.76 6.36
C ASP A 306 9.97 -4.36 5.93
N GLY A 307 8.69 -4.21 5.61
CA GLY A 307 8.12 -2.93 5.14
C GLY A 307 8.53 -2.51 3.72
N ALA A 308 9.15 -3.39 2.93
CA ALA A 308 9.67 -3.10 1.60
C ALA A 308 8.62 -3.10 0.47
N LEU A 309 7.40 -3.59 0.71
CA LEU A 309 6.32 -3.65 -0.26
C LEU A 309 5.30 -2.52 -0.04
N ASP A 310 4.89 -1.88 -1.13
CA ASP A 310 3.80 -0.90 -1.15
C ASP A 310 2.88 -1.12 -2.36
N ALA A 311 1.74 -0.45 -2.37
CA ALA A 311 0.78 -0.44 -3.47
C ALA A 311 0.32 0.98 -3.80
N LEU A 312 -0.17 1.17 -5.02
CA LEU A 312 -0.87 2.39 -5.36
C LEU A 312 -2.24 2.43 -4.65
N PRO A 313 -2.69 3.60 -4.17
CA PRO A 313 -3.99 3.71 -3.53
C PRO A 313 -5.11 3.37 -4.52
N THR A 314 -6.13 2.67 -4.03
CA THR A 314 -7.33 2.37 -4.83
C THR A 314 -8.31 3.54 -4.77
N ALA A 315 -9.22 3.62 -5.75
CA ALA A 315 -10.29 4.62 -5.73
C ALA A 315 -11.18 4.52 -4.48
N GLY A 316 -11.36 3.31 -3.95
CA GLY A 316 -12.08 3.07 -2.69
C GLY A 316 -11.40 3.72 -1.48
N GLU A 317 -10.06 3.64 -1.41
CA GLU A 317 -9.26 4.28 -0.36
C GLU A 317 -9.35 5.81 -0.45
N ALA A 318 -9.29 6.36 -1.67
CA ALA A 318 -9.39 7.81 -1.88
C ALA A 318 -10.77 8.39 -1.55
N THR A 319 -11.84 7.61 -1.75
CA THR A 319 -13.22 8.07 -1.54
C THR A 319 -13.81 7.66 -0.18
N GLY A 320 -13.13 6.77 0.56
CA GLY A 320 -13.62 6.19 1.81
C GLY A 320 -14.85 5.28 1.66
N ARG A 321 -15.27 4.98 0.42
CA ARG A 321 -16.54 4.28 0.13
C ARG A 321 -16.42 2.77 0.01
N ASP A 322 -15.20 2.23 -0.04
CA ASP A 322 -14.99 0.80 -0.21
C ASP A 322 -14.00 0.27 0.83
N ARG A 323 -14.48 -0.65 1.68
CA ARG A 323 -13.62 -1.44 2.56
C ARG A 323 -13.29 -2.73 1.83
N ALA A 324 -12.08 -2.82 1.28
CA ALA A 324 -11.69 -4.00 0.51
C ALA A 324 -11.51 -5.24 1.39
N VAL A 325 -11.32 -5.06 2.70
CA VAL A 325 -11.15 -6.14 3.68
C VAL A 325 -12.14 -5.99 4.83
N THR A 326 -12.87 -7.06 5.13
CA THR A 326 -13.72 -7.18 6.31
C THR A 326 -13.33 -8.42 7.10
N ALA A 327 -13.17 -8.26 8.41
CA ALA A 327 -12.99 -9.37 9.34
C ALA A 327 -14.26 -9.54 10.17
N GLU A 328 -14.74 -10.76 10.30
CA GLU A 328 -15.93 -11.11 11.07
C GLU A 328 -15.58 -12.18 12.09
N TYR A 329 -15.78 -11.87 13.37
CA TYR A 329 -15.62 -12.83 14.46
C TYR A 329 -16.98 -13.45 14.77
N LEU A 330 -17.06 -14.78 14.77
CA LEU A 330 -18.28 -15.52 15.07
C LEU A 330 -18.19 -16.12 16.48
N PRO A 331 -18.88 -15.54 17.49
CA PRO A 331 -18.84 -16.06 18.87
C PRO A 331 -19.39 -17.48 18.98
N GLU A 332 -20.29 -17.86 18.08
CA GLU A 332 -20.91 -19.19 18.01
C GLU A 332 -20.07 -20.22 17.24
N GLY A 333 -18.88 -19.83 16.76
CA GLY A 333 -17.89 -20.71 16.12
C GLY A 333 -17.22 -21.66 17.09
N THR A 334 -18.00 -22.42 17.86
CA THR A 334 -17.52 -23.44 18.79
C THR A 334 -17.89 -24.83 18.26
N GLY A 335 -17.06 -25.83 18.57
CA GLY A 335 -17.25 -27.19 18.09
C GLY A 335 -16.50 -28.21 18.94
N ILE A 336 -16.78 -29.49 18.69
CA ILE A 336 -16.07 -30.59 19.33
C ILE A 336 -14.83 -30.88 18.48
N PRO A 337 -13.63 -30.97 19.08
CA PRO A 337 -12.42 -31.41 18.37
C PRO A 337 -12.63 -32.79 17.72
N MET A 338 -12.02 -33.00 16.55
CA MET A 338 -12.11 -34.27 15.85
C MET A 338 -11.45 -35.40 16.66
N THR A 339 -11.91 -36.64 16.46
CA THR A 339 -11.36 -37.82 17.16
C THR A 339 -9.86 -37.97 16.89
N GLY A 340 -9.03 -37.69 17.89
CA GLY A 340 -7.56 -37.77 17.82
C GLY A 340 -6.83 -36.44 17.65
N GLY A 341 -7.51 -35.29 17.73
CA GLY A 341 -6.88 -33.96 17.70
C GLY A 341 -7.44 -32.99 18.73
N ASP A 342 -6.67 -31.95 19.05
CA ASP A 342 -7.02 -30.90 20.02
C ASP A 342 -7.65 -29.65 19.38
N VAL A 343 -7.90 -29.67 18.06
CA VAL A 343 -8.33 -28.49 17.29
C VAL A 343 -9.72 -28.72 16.66
N VAL A 344 -10.55 -27.69 16.70
CA VAL A 344 -11.83 -27.64 15.99
C VAL A 344 -11.55 -27.24 14.55
N GLU A 345 -11.63 -28.17 13.61
CA GLU A 345 -11.29 -27.91 12.20
C GLU A 345 -12.42 -27.26 11.39
N SER A 346 -13.68 -27.37 11.84
CA SER A 346 -14.83 -26.81 11.12
C SER A 346 -16.05 -26.71 12.02
N THR A 347 -16.61 -25.50 12.11
CA THR A 347 -17.85 -25.24 12.88
C THR A 347 -19.06 -25.12 11.97
N ASN A 348 -20.27 -25.34 12.51
CA ASN A 348 -21.51 -25.11 11.74
C ASN A 348 -21.75 -23.62 11.51
N ALA A 349 -21.39 -22.77 12.46
CA ALA A 349 -21.56 -21.32 12.38
C ALA A 349 -20.75 -20.72 11.22
N GLU A 350 -19.47 -21.08 11.09
CA GLU A 350 -18.62 -20.61 9.99
C GLU A 350 -19.13 -21.11 8.63
N VAL A 351 -19.58 -22.36 8.53
CA VAL A 351 -20.15 -22.90 7.29
C VAL A 351 -21.40 -22.12 6.91
N ALA A 352 -22.35 -21.94 7.83
CA ALA A 352 -23.58 -21.20 7.58
C ALA A 352 -23.31 -19.75 7.14
N ARG A 353 -22.41 -19.07 7.84
CA ARG A 353 -22.04 -17.69 7.50
C ARG A 353 -21.33 -17.59 6.16
N THR A 354 -20.44 -18.53 5.84
CA THR A 354 -19.76 -18.57 4.55
C THR A 354 -20.76 -18.77 3.41
N VAL A 355 -21.74 -19.66 3.58
CA VAL A 355 -22.84 -19.86 2.61
C VAL A 355 -23.61 -18.56 2.42
N GLU A 356 -23.98 -17.87 3.50
CA GLU A 356 -24.67 -16.57 3.42
C GLU A 356 -23.85 -15.55 2.61
N ARG A 357 -22.53 -15.43 2.86
CA ARG A 357 -21.64 -14.54 2.09
C ARG A 357 -21.57 -14.90 0.61
N VAL A 358 -21.59 -16.19 0.28
CA VAL A 358 -21.64 -16.65 -1.13
C VAL A 358 -22.91 -16.16 -1.81
N PHE A 359 -24.07 -16.30 -1.17
CA PHE A 359 -25.35 -15.84 -1.73
C PHE A 359 -25.48 -14.32 -1.75
N GLU A 360 -24.97 -13.61 -0.74
CA GLU A 360 -24.82 -12.14 -0.77
C GLU A 360 -24.02 -11.69 -1.99
N HIS A 361 -22.88 -12.33 -2.26
CA HIS A 361 -22.04 -12.03 -3.43
C HIS A 361 -22.79 -12.26 -4.74
N ILE A 362 -23.46 -13.40 -4.88
CA ILE A 362 -24.25 -13.72 -6.10
C ILE A 362 -25.33 -12.66 -6.33
N ARG A 363 -25.98 -12.18 -5.27
CA ARG A 363 -27.03 -11.17 -5.36
C ARG A 363 -26.49 -9.78 -5.67
N ASP A 364 -25.42 -9.38 -4.98
CA ASP A 364 -24.96 -7.99 -4.95
C ASP A 364 -23.86 -7.71 -5.99
N ARG A 365 -23.12 -8.73 -6.44
CA ARG A 365 -21.99 -8.64 -7.39
C ARG A 365 -21.93 -9.83 -8.39
N PRO A 366 -23.03 -10.13 -9.12
CA PRO A 366 -23.11 -11.28 -10.02
C PRO A 366 -22.08 -11.26 -11.17
N GLU A 367 -21.58 -10.09 -11.54
CA GLU A 367 -20.58 -9.89 -12.58
C GLU A 367 -19.14 -10.23 -12.14
N GLN A 368 -18.93 -10.47 -10.83
CA GLN A 368 -17.60 -10.73 -10.26
C GLN A 368 -17.42 -12.20 -9.92
N SER A 369 -16.22 -12.74 -10.16
CA SER A 369 -15.85 -14.10 -9.74
C SER A 369 -15.65 -14.18 -8.24
N LEU A 370 -16.09 -15.26 -7.61
CA LEU A 370 -15.89 -15.55 -6.19
C LEU A 370 -15.04 -16.81 -6.01
N VAL A 371 -14.07 -16.75 -5.09
CA VAL A 371 -13.32 -17.92 -4.61
C VAL A 371 -13.43 -17.95 -3.09
N VAL A 372 -13.77 -19.13 -2.54
CA VAL A 372 -13.75 -19.39 -1.10
C VAL A 372 -12.51 -20.21 -0.78
N VAL A 373 -11.65 -19.70 0.10
CA VAL A 373 -10.42 -20.37 0.54
C VAL A 373 -10.58 -20.77 2.01
N THR A 374 -10.26 -22.01 2.34
CA THR A 374 -10.35 -22.56 3.69
C THR A 374 -9.00 -23.12 4.13
N VAL A 375 -8.75 -23.16 5.44
CA VAL A 375 -7.49 -23.69 6.01
C VAL A 375 -7.40 -25.21 5.86
N SER A 376 -8.53 -25.92 5.95
CA SER A 376 -8.58 -27.37 5.84
C SER A 376 -9.45 -27.83 4.66
N GLU A 377 -9.08 -28.99 4.10
CA GLU A 377 -9.87 -29.64 3.03
C GLU A 377 -11.23 -30.11 3.56
N GLN A 378 -11.30 -30.55 4.81
CA GLN A 378 -12.56 -30.96 5.43
C GLN A 378 -13.55 -29.80 5.50
N HIS A 379 -13.10 -28.60 5.92
CA HIS A 379 -13.97 -27.42 5.95
C HIS A 379 -14.40 -27.02 4.52
N ALA A 380 -13.49 -27.07 3.54
CA ALA A 380 -13.80 -26.81 2.14
C ALA A 380 -14.94 -27.71 1.63
N ARG A 381 -14.86 -29.02 1.90
CA ARG A 381 -15.88 -30.00 1.50
C ARG A 381 -17.23 -29.71 2.17
N ARG A 382 -17.23 -29.33 3.45
CA ARG A 382 -18.47 -28.99 4.18
C ARG A 382 -19.13 -27.72 3.64
N VAL A 383 -18.34 -26.67 3.36
CA VAL A 383 -18.85 -25.44 2.73
C VAL A 383 -19.41 -25.76 1.33
N ALA A 384 -18.66 -26.50 0.50
CA ALA A 384 -19.10 -26.87 -0.83
C ALA A 384 -20.41 -27.67 -0.82
N ALA A 385 -20.55 -28.65 0.08
CA ALA A 385 -21.79 -29.42 0.24
C ALA A 385 -22.96 -28.54 0.70
N ALA A 386 -22.72 -27.60 1.63
CA ALA A 386 -23.76 -26.70 2.12
C ALA A 386 -24.23 -25.71 1.05
N VAL A 387 -23.31 -25.17 0.24
CA VAL A 387 -23.65 -24.33 -0.92
C VAL A 387 -24.48 -25.12 -1.94
N GLN A 388 -24.08 -26.36 -2.26
CA GLN A 388 -24.82 -27.22 -3.19
C GLN A 388 -26.21 -27.61 -2.69
N ALA A 389 -26.40 -27.75 -1.38
CA ALA A 389 -27.69 -28.06 -0.80
C ALA A 389 -28.65 -26.86 -0.74
N THR A 390 -28.10 -25.64 -0.81
CA THR A 390 -28.86 -24.39 -0.72
C THR A 390 -29.14 -23.78 -2.10
N ALA A 391 -28.35 -24.13 -3.11
CA ALA A 391 -28.56 -23.79 -4.52
C ALA A 391 -29.65 -24.66 -5.14
#